data_AF-A0A227J9F3-F1
#
_entry.id   AF-A0A227J9F3-F1
#
_cell.length_a   1.000
_cell.length_b   1.000
_cell.length_c   1.000
_cell.angle_alpha   90.00
_cell.angle_beta   90.00
_cell.angle_gamma   90.00
#
_symmetry.space_group_name_H-M   'P 1'
#
loop_
_entity.id
_entity.type
_entity.pdbx_description
1 polymer ?
#
loop_
_entity_poly.entity_id
_entity_poly.type
_entity_poly.pdbx_seq_one_letter_code
_entity_poly.pdbx_strand_id
1 'polypeptide(L)'
;MKSLIIKLWRTMTRPAVHISLGVLTMGGFIAGVIFWGGFNTALEATNTEEFCISCHTMRDNVYVELQDTVHWKNHSGVRATCPDCHVPHNWTDKIARKMQASKEVFAQVFGNYSEPGVFEERRIELAKHEWDRFSA
;
A
#
# COMPACT_ATOMS: atom_id res chain seq x y z
N MET A 1 -29.27 16.52 3.94
CA MET A 1 -28.08 15.94 4.61
C MET A 1 -28.27 15.69 6.11
N LYS A 2 -28.58 16.69 6.96
CA LYS A 2 -28.77 16.48 8.43
C LYS A 2 -29.75 15.36 8.80
N SER A 3 -30.89 15.28 8.10
CA SER A 3 -31.91 14.23 8.31
C SER A 3 -31.38 12.80 8.06
N LEU A 4 -30.49 12.63 7.09
CA LEU A 4 -29.95 11.31 6.72
C LEU A 4 -28.93 10.81 7.76
N ILE A 5 -28.07 11.70 8.24
CA ILE A 5 -27.10 11.42 9.33
C ILE A 5 -27.84 11.05 10.62
N ILE A 6 -28.88 11.81 10.99
CA ILE A 6 -29.69 11.54 12.19
C ILE A 6 -30.42 10.18 12.08
N LYS A 7 -30.95 9.84 10.91
CA LYS A 7 -31.59 8.53 10.66
C LYS A 7 -30.57 7.40 10.78
N LEU A 8 -29.40 7.53 10.15
CA LEU A 8 -28.34 6.53 10.20
C LEU A 8 -27.87 6.28 11.65
N TRP A 9 -27.61 7.37 12.39
CA TRP A 9 -27.20 7.31 13.79
C TRP A 9 -28.24 6.61 14.66
N ARG A 10 -29.52 6.98 14.54
CA ARG A 10 -30.61 6.33 15.28
C ARG A 10 -30.75 4.85 14.95
N THR A 11 -30.52 4.44 13.70
CA THR A 11 -30.55 3.02 13.32
C THR A 11 -29.38 2.25 13.93
N MET A 12 -28.18 2.83 13.94
CA MET A 12 -26.97 2.17 14.45
C MET A 12 -26.93 2.07 15.98
N THR A 13 -27.48 3.05 16.70
CA THR A 13 -27.48 3.06 18.17
C THR A 13 -28.67 2.33 18.80
N ARG A 14 -29.62 1.83 18.00
CA ARG A 14 -30.78 1.09 18.50
C ARG A 14 -30.44 -0.41 18.64
N PRO A 15 -30.82 -1.06 19.75
CA PRO A 15 -30.59 -2.49 19.92
C PRO A 15 -31.34 -3.28 18.84
N ALA A 16 -30.69 -4.33 18.31
CA ALA A 16 -31.30 -5.19 17.33
C ALA A 16 -32.42 -6.01 17.98
N VAL A 17 -33.67 -5.76 17.57
CA VAL A 17 -34.86 -6.46 18.10
C VAL A 17 -35.21 -7.72 17.33
N HIS A 18 -34.67 -7.89 16.11
CA HIS A 18 -34.98 -9.01 15.20
C HIS A 18 -33.80 -9.97 14.94
N ILE A 19 -32.59 -9.61 15.34
CA ILE A 19 -31.39 -10.44 15.14
C ILE A 19 -30.91 -10.92 16.50
N SER A 20 -30.71 -12.23 16.66
CA SER A 20 -30.24 -12.78 17.92
C SER A 20 -28.82 -12.30 18.24
N LEU A 21 -28.53 -12.15 19.53
CA LEU A 21 -27.20 -11.78 20.00
C LEU A 21 -26.12 -12.75 19.50
N GLY A 22 -26.44 -14.05 19.40
CA GLY A 22 -25.54 -15.07 18.85
C GLY A 22 -25.20 -14.84 17.38
N VAL A 23 -26.18 -14.48 16.55
CA VAL A 23 -25.93 -14.18 15.12
C VAL A 23 -25.11 -12.90 14.96
N LEU A 24 -25.37 -11.86 15.76
CA LEU A 24 -24.60 -10.62 15.70
C LEU A 24 -23.15 -10.81 16.13
N THR A 25 -22.93 -11.52 17.23
CA THR A 25 -21.59 -11.75 17.77
C THR A 25 -20.79 -12.70 16.90
N MET A 26 -21.36 -13.84 16.48
CA MET A 26 -20.70 -14.78 15.59
C MET A 26 -20.47 -14.19 14.20
N GLY A 27 -21.48 -13.52 13.64
CA GLY A 27 -21.36 -12.84 12.35
C GLY A 27 -20.30 -11.74 12.38
N GLY A 28 -20.26 -10.93 13.44
CA GLY A 28 -19.23 -9.92 13.64
C GLY A 28 -17.83 -10.51 13.79
N PHE A 29 -17.69 -11.62 14.51
CA PHE A 29 -16.41 -12.32 14.65
C PHE A 29 -15.91 -12.88 13.32
N ILE A 30 -16.76 -13.59 12.57
CA ILE A 30 -16.42 -14.14 11.25
C ILE A 30 -16.04 -13.01 10.28
N ALA A 31 -16.84 -11.94 10.24
CA ALA A 31 -16.54 -10.77 9.41
C ALA A 31 -15.19 -10.14 9.81
N GLY A 32 -14.91 -10.05 11.12
CA GLY A 32 -13.64 -9.56 11.63
C GLY A 32 -12.44 -10.42 11.21
N VAL A 33 -12.55 -11.74 11.29
CA VAL A 33 -11.50 -12.67 10.84
C VAL A 33 -11.25 -12.56 9.34
N ILE A 34 -12.32 -12.54 8.53
CA ILE A 34 -12.22 -12.37 7.08
C ILE A 34 -11.57 -11.04 6.74
N PHE A 35 -12.00 -9.95 7.39
CA PHE A 35 -11.44 -8.62 7.17
C PHE A 35 -9.96 -8.57 7.55
N TRP A 36 -9.60 -9.08 8.72
CA TRP A 36 -8.22 -9.11 9.20
C TRP A 36 -7.30 -9.92 8.28
N GLY A 37 -7.74 -11.14 7.90
CA GLY A 37 -7.00 -12.01 7.01
C GLY A 37 -6.85 -11.41 5.61
N GLY A 38 -7.95 -10.89 5.05
CA GLY A 38 -7.95 -10.23 3.75
C GLY A 38 -7.07 -8.99 3.72
N PHE A 39 -7.15 -8.14 4.75
CA PHE A 39 -6.32 -6.95 4.88
C PHE A 39 -4.83 -7.30 4.91
N ASN A 40 -4.40 -8.23 5.77
CA ASN A 40 -3.00 -8.61 5.87
C ASN A 40 -2.49 -9.30 4.59
N THR A 41 -3.33 -10.10 3.94
CA THR A 41 -2.98 -10.74 2.67
C THR A 41 -2.75 -9.70 1.57
N ALA A 42 -3.65 -8.72 1.43
CA ALA A 42 -3.47 -7.62 0.48
C ALA A 42 -2.27 -6.73 0.83
N LEU A 43 -2.06 -6.49 2.13
CA LEU A 43 -0.91 -5.75 2.64
C LEU A 43 0.41 -6.40 2.22
N GLU A 44 0.49 -7.72 2.30
CA GLU A 44 1.68 -8.50 1.96
C GLU A 44 1.86 -8.67 0.46
N ALA A 45 0.77 -8.89 -0.29
CA ALA A 45 0.82 -8.91 -1.74
C ALA A 45 1.40 -7.59 -2.32
N THR A 46 1.02 -6.46 -1.71
CA THR A 46 1.54 -5.13 -2.06
C THR A 46 2.92 -4.81 -1.45
N ASN A 47 3.56 -5.76 -0.78
CA ASN A 47 4.96 -5.71 -0.34
C ASN A 47 5.88 -6.57 -1.22
N THR A 48 5.41 -7.08 -2.34
CA THR A 48 6.23 -7.92 -3.23
C THR A 48 6.90 -7.08 -4.31
N GLU A 49 8.06 -7.53 -4.77
CA GLU A 49 8.72 -6.93 -5.94
C GLU A 49 7.82 -7.02 -7.19
N GLU A 50 7.09 -8.14 -7.35
CA GLU A 50 6.13 -8.33 -8.44
C GLU A 50 5.07 -7.23 -8.49
N PHE A 51 4.53 -6.83 -7.32
CA PHE A 51 3.64 -5.68 -7.25
C PHE A 51 4.34 -4.38 -7.62
N CYS A 52 5.55 -4.13 -7.12
CA CYS A 52 6.31 -2.91 -7.45
C CYS A 52 6.54 -2.77 -8.95
N ILE A 53 6.93 -3.84 -9.65
CA ILE A 53 7.18 -3.85 -11.09
C ILE A 53 5.92 -4.11 -11.94
N SER A 54 4.75 -4.20 -11.32
CA SER A 54 3.48 -4.23 -12.05
C SER A 54 3.21 -2.89 -12.74
N CYS A 55 3.80 -1.80 -12.25
CA CYS A 55 3.79 -0.49 -12.89
C CYS A 55 4.91 -0.40 -13.92
N HIS A 56 4.60 0.01 -15.16
CA HIS A 56 5.58 0.20 -16.23
C HIS A 56 6.66 1.22 -15.86
N THR A 57 6.29 2.27 -15.13
CA THR A 57 7.23 3.30 -14.67
C THR A 57 8.33 2.72 -13.79
N MET A 58 8.04 1.73 -12.95
CA MET A 58 9.06 1.07 -12.12
C MET A 58 9.79 -0.03 -12.89
N ARG A 59 9.06 -0.84 -13.66
CA ARG A 59 9.60 -1.97 -14.42
C ARG A 59 10.61 -1.55 -15.48
N ASP A 60 10.28 -0.52 -16.24
CA ASP A 60 11.01 -0.16 -17.45
C ASP A 60 12.15 0.85 -17.17
N ASN A 61 12.16 1.44 -15.96
CA ASN A 61 13.19 2.40 -15.51
C ASN A 61 13.99 1.82 -14.33
N VAL A 62 13.56 2.10 -13.09
CA VAL A 62 14.32 1.83 -11.86
C VAL A 62 14.68 0.36 -11.68
N TYR A 63 13.80 -0.56 -12.08
CA TYR A 63 14.08 -2.00 -12.01
C TYR A 63 15.19 -2.45 -12.97
N VAL A 64 15.30 -1.82 -14.15
CA VAL A 64 16.40 -2.10 -15.09
C VAL A 64 17.72 -1.59 -14.51
N GLU A 65 17.72 -0.36 -13.98
CA GLU A 65 18.92 0.23 -13.39
C GLU A 65 19.43 -0.54 -12.17
N LEU A 66 18.52 -1.07 -11.33
CA LEU A 66 18.86 -1.90 -10.18
C LEU A 66 19.76 -3.08 -10.59
N GLN A 67 19.54 -3.65 -11.78
CA GLN A 67 20.26 -4.83 -12.28
C GLN A 67 21.75 -4.58 -12.52
N ASP A 68 22.14 -3.32 -12.70
CA ASP A 68 23.54 -2.93 -12.88
C ASP A 68 24.22 -2.47 -11.57
N THR A 69 23.49 -2.50 -10.46
CA THR A 69 24.03 -2.14 -9.14
C THR A 69 24.57 -3.36 -8.39
N VAL A 70 25.36 -3.06 -7.34
CA VAL A 70 25.82 -4.07 -6.36
C VAL A 70 24.68 -4.73 -5.60
N HIS A 71 23.49 -4.13 -5.55
CA HIS A 71 22.34 -4.76 -4.90
C HIS A 71 21.82 -5.95 -5.71
N TRP A 72 22.03 -5.97 -7.03
CA TRP A 72 21.68 -7.08 -7.91
C TRP A 72 22.85 -8.04 -8.16
N LYS A 73 23.98 -7.52 -8.62
CA LYS A 73 25.17 -8.30 -8.98
C LYS A 73 26.14 -8.30 -7.79
N ASN A 74 25.92 -9.20 -6.83
CA ASN A 74 26.80 -9.34 -5.65
C ASN A 74 27.43 -10.73 -5.53
N HIS A 75 28.47 -10.82 -4.71
CA HIS A 75 29.22 -12.05 -4.45
C HIS A 75 28.52 -13.02 -3.48
N SER A 76 27.54 -12.56 -2.70
CA SER A 76 26.83 -13.39 -1.72
C SER A 76 25.74 -14.27 -2.34
N GLY A 77 25.28 -13.94 -3.55
CA GLY A 77 24.18 -14.64 -4.22
C GLY A 77 22.79 -14.34 -3.64
N VAL A 78 22.72 -13.47 -2.62
CA VAL A 78 21.46 -12.99 -2.01
C VAL A 78 21.23 -11.57 -2.49
N ARG A 79 20.09 -11.33 -3.15
CA ARG A 79 19.73 -10.03 -3.71
C ARG A 79 18.72 -9.30 -2.83
N ALA A 80 18.96 -8.02 -2.57
CA ALA A 80 17.93 -7.14 -2.03
C ALA A 80 16.91 -6.80 -3.12
N THR A 81 15.64 -6.91 -2.78
CA THR A 81 14.49 -6.56 -3.61
C THR A 81 13.92 -5.20 -3.19
N CYS A 82 12.99 -4.66 -3.97
CA CYS A 82 12.35 -3.37 -3.68
C CYS A 82 11.85 -3.23 -2.22
N PRO A 83 11.03 -4.16 -1.68
CA PRO A 83 10.47 -4.01 -0.33
C PRO A 83 11.52 -4.05 0.78
N ASP A 84 12.64 -4.74 0.58
CA ASP A 84 13.69 -4.89 1.60
C ASP A 84 14.29 -3.55 2.04
N CYS A 85 14.20 -2.52 1.18
CA CYS A 85 14.67 -1.17 1.47
C CYS A 85 13.56 -0.12 1.50
N HIS A 86 12.52 -0.25 0.66
CA HIS A 86 11.47 0.78 0.54
C HIS A 86 10.27 0.56 1.49
N VAL A 87 10.09 -0.63 2.05
CA VAL A 87 8.98 -0.94 2.95
C VAL A 87 9.53 -1.15 4.37
N PRO A 88 9.22 -0.26 5.33
CA PRO A 88 9.66 -0.45 6.71
C PRO A 88 9.18 -1.78 7.30
N HIS A 89 10.02 -2.41 8.12
CA HIS A 89 9.68 -3.69 8.76
C HIS A 89 8.83 -3.52 10.02
N ASN A 90 8.98 -2.40 10.73
CA ASN A 90 8.12 -2.05 11.85
C ASN A 90 6.70 -1.76 11.36
N TRP A 91 5.70 -2.34 12.03
CA TRP A 91 4.32 -2.28 11.57
C TRP A 91 3.80 -0.84 11.42
N THR A 92 4.00 0.01 12.43
CA THR A 92 3.51 1.40 12.40
C THR A 92 4.12 2.19 11.23
N ASP A 93 5.43 2.06 11.03
CA ASP A 93 6.15 2.74 9.96
C ASP A 93 5.74 2.20 8.59
N LYS A 94 5.50 0.88 8.48
CA LYS A 94 4.98 0.22 7.28
C LYS A 94 3.64 0.81 6.87
N ILE A 95 2.70 0.92 7.82
CA ILE A 95 1.37 1.49 7.56
C ILE A 95 1.48 2.96 7.17
N ALA A 96 2.31 3.75 7.87
CA ALA A 96 2.53 5.15 7.52
C ALA A 96 3.09 5.31 6.09
N ARG A 97 4.08 4.50 5.70
CA ARG A 97 4.63 4.54 4.33
C ARG A 97 3.62 4.10 3.28
N LYS A 98 2.79 3.08 3.56
CA LYS A 98 1.72 2.64 2.66
C LYS A 98 0.61 3.68 2.50
N MET A 99 0.26 4.40 3.56
CA MET A 99 -0.65 5.55 3.45
C MET A 99 -0.06 6.64 2.55
N GLN A 100 1.24 6.92 2.63
CA GLN A 100 1.91 7.84 1.70
C GLN A 100 1.94 7.30 0.27
N ALA A 101 2.28 6.02 0.09
CA ALA A 101 2.34 5.32 -1.20
C ALA A 101 1.00 5.35 -1.95
N SER A 102 -0.12 5.44 -1.24
CA SER A 102 -1.45 5.58 -1.88
C SER A 102 -1.51 6.79 -2.83
N LYS A 103 -0.73 7.85 -2.57
CA LYS A 103 -0.60 9.01 -3.47
C LYS A 103 0.17 8.67 -4.74
N GLU A 104 1.20 7.83 -4.64
CA GLU A 104 1.97 7.35 -5.80
C GLU A 104 1.09 6.48 -6.69
N VAL A 105 0.32 5.56 -6.10
CA VAL A 105 -0.66 4.74 -6.83
C VAL A 105 -1.71 5.63 -7.49
N PHE A 106 -2.25 6.61 -6.77
CA PHE A 106 -3.21 7.55 -7.34
C PHE A 106 -2.62 8.33 -8.52
N ALA A 107 -1.40 8.84 -8.39
CA ALA A 107 -0.73 9.56 -9.46
C ALA A 107 -0.38 8.65 -10.65
N GLN A 108 -0.03 7.38 -10.41
CA GLN A 108 0.22 6.40 -11.47
C GLN A 108 -1.05 6.08 -12.25
N VAL A 109 -2.18 5.92 -11.57
CA VAL A 109 -3.47 5.51 -12.18
C VAL A 109 -4.18 6.68 -12.86
N PHE A 110 -4.18 7.86 -12.23
CA PHE A 110 -4.96 9.02 -12.69
C PHE A 110 -4.10 10.17 -13.24
N GLY A 111 -2.78 10.12 -13.08
CA GLY A 111 -1.86 11.13 -13.62
C GLY A 111 -1.33 10.76 -15.00
N ASN A 112 -0.22 11.41 -15.39
CA ASN A 112 0.40 11.31 -16.71
C ASN A 112 1.72 10.52 -16.72
N TYR A 113 2.00 9.70 -15.70
CA TYR A 113 3.23 8.88 -15.62
C TYR A 113 3.34 7.78 -16.69
N SER A 114 2.30 7.61 -17.51
CA SER A 114 2.32 6.77 -18.71
C SER A 114 2.90 7.48 -19.93
N GLU A 115 3.02 8.80 -19.90
CA GLU A 115 3.62 9.56 -20.99
C GLU A 115 5.15 9.46 -20.92
N PRO A 116 5.83 9.23 -22.06
CA PRO A 116 7.29 9.23 -22.11
C PRO A 116 7.88 10.55 -21.60
N GLY A 117 8.94 10.46 -20.79
CA GLY A 117 9.67 11.64 -20.26
C GLY A 117 9.13 12.21 -18.95
N VAL A 118 7.84 12.03 -18.63
CA VAL A 118 7.24 12.59 -17.39
C VAL A 118 7.90 12.06 -16.13
N PHE A 119 8.23 10.77 -16.09
CA PHE A 119 8.96 10.20 -14.96
C PHE A 119 10.36 10.83 -14.82
N GLU A 120 11.06 11.02 -15.94
CA GLU A 120 12.44 11.53 -15.93
C GLU A 120 12.49 12.99 -15.46
N GLU A 121 11.54 13.81 -15.89
CA GLU A 121 11.41 15.20 -15.44
C GLU A 121 11.24 15.32 -13.93
N ARG A 122 10.51 14.37 -13.32
CA ARG A 122 10.24 14.35 -11.86
C ARG A 122 11.19 13.47 -11.08
N ARG A 123 12.13 12.81 -11.74
CA ARG A 123 12.97 11.77 -11.15
C ARG A 123 13.70 12.23 -9.90
N ILE A 124 14.34 13.40 -9.96
CA ILE A 124 15.10 13.95 -8.84
C ILE A 124 14.19 14.34 -7.67
N GLU A 125 13.00 14.85 -7.95
CA GLU A 125 12.01 15.15 -6.90
C GLU A 125 11.59 13.87 -6.17
N LEU A 126 11.24 12.83 -6.94
CA LEU A 126 10.84 11.53 -6.38
C LEU A 126 11.97 10.86 -5.59
N ALA A 127 13.21 10.94 -6.09
CA ALA A 127 14.38 10.39 -5.39
C ALA A 127 14.64 11.10 -4.06
N LYS A 128 14.46 12.43 -4.00
CA LYS A 128 14.61 13.21 -2.76
C LYS A 128 13.62 12.76 -1.69
N HIS A 129 12.36 12.47 -2.04
CA HIS A 129 11.39 11.96 -1.07
C HIS A 129 11.87 10.67 -0.39
N GLU A 130 12.49 9.76 -1.14
CA GLU A 130 13.03 8.52 -0.58
C GLU A 130 14.30 8.74 0.24
N TRP A 131 15.18 9.67 -0.17
CA TRP A 131 16.35 10.03 0.63
C TRP A 131 15.98 10.71 1.95
N ASP A 132 15.03 11.64 1.92
CA ASP A 132 14.52 12.29 3.11
C ASP A 132 13.96 11.25 4.09
N ARG A 133 13.22 10.25 3.59
CA ARG A 133 12.73 9.12 4.39
C ARG A 133 13.87 8.30 5.01
N PHE A 134 14.93 8.00 4.27
CA PHE A 134 16.06 7.24 4.81
C PHE A 134 16.91 8.03 5.82
N SER A 135 16.85 9.36 5.78
CA SER A 135 17.59 10.24 6.69
C SER A 135 16.89 10.53 8.02
N ALA A 136 15.59 10.21 8.11
CA ALA A 136 14.74 10.41 9.29
C ALA A 136 14.85 9.24 10.28
#